data_AF-A0A945Q0U1-F1
#
_entry.id   AF-A0A945Q0U1-F1
#
_cell.length_a   1.000
_cell.length_b   1.000
_cell.length_c   1.000
_cell.angle_alpha   90.00
_cell.angle_beta   90.00
_cell.angle_gamma   90.00
#
_symmetry.space_group_name_H-M   'P 1'
#
loop_
_entity.id
_entity.type
_entity.pdbx_description
1 polymer ?
#
loop_
_entity_poly.entity_id
_entity_poly.type
_entity_poly.pdbx_seq_one_letter_code
_entity_poly.pdbx_strand_id
1 'polypeptide(L)'
;KSKGYFGQSSNGTHIYVYNDGPAQRGKAPGFPNGGRTSLRYKIKPAGEGWSDEMTFYHAGIKNSYPTLAEVAPGDFRCVWDSGTANTPRTHIHFGKLKLKP
;
A
#
# COMPACT_ATOMS: atom_id res chain seq x y z
N LYS A 1 9.05 1.15 12.84
CA LYS A 1 8.61 -0.10 12.17
C LYS A 1 7.28 0.15 11.44
N SER A 2 7.30 0.40 10.12
CA SER A 2 6.12 0.16 9.28
C SER A 2 6.23 -1.28 8.79
N LYS A 3 5.10 -2.00 8.73
CA LYS A 3 5.08 -3.31 8.07
C LYS A 3 4.40 -3.09 6.72
N GLY A 4 5.08 -3.47 5.66
CA GLY A 4 4.46 -3.65 4.34
C GLY A 4 3.96 -5.07 4.16
N TYR A 5 3.30 -5.33 3.04
CA TYR A 5 2.96 -6.66 2.55
C TYR A 5 3.92 -7.02 1.43
N PHE A 6 4.53 -8.21 1.50
CA PHE A 6 5.28 -8.80 0.38
C PHE A 6 4.68 -10.17 0.08
N GLY A 7 4.45 -10.45 -1.20
CA GLY A 7 3.92 -11.74 -1.64
C GLY A 7 4.19 -11.98 -3.12
N GLN A 8 3.83 -13.18 -3.56
CA GLN A 8 3.89 -13.57 -4.97
C GLN A 8 2.48 -14.00 -5.40
N SER A 9 2.02 -13.43 -6.52
CA SER A 9 0.79 -13.83 -7.21
C SER A 9 0.98 -15.19 -7.88
N SER A 10 -0.10 -15.93 -8.12
CA SER A 10 -0.06 -17.25 -8.74
C SER A 10 0.49 -17.25 -10.17
N ASN A 11 0.54 -16.09 -10.83
CA ASN A 11 1.21 -15.90 -12.12
C ASN A 11 2.72 -15.62 -12.02
N GLY A 12 3.31 -15.73 -10.84
CA GLY A 12 4.74 -15.54 -10.58
C GLY A 12 5.16 -14.09 -10.30
N THR A 13 4.28 -13.11 -10.48
CA THR A 13 4.56 -11.69 -10.20
C THR A 13 4.68 -11.44 -8.70
N HIS A 14 5.82 -10.90 -8.27
CA HIS A 14 5.96 -10.43 -6.89
C HIS A 14 5.29 -9.07 -6.73
N ILE A 15 4.73 -8.82 -5.56
CA ILE A 15 4.18 -7.53 -5.16
C ILE A 15 4.75 -7.13 -3.80
N TYR A 16 5.09 -5.85 -3.67
CA TYR A 16 5.40 -5.22 -2.39
C TYR A 16 4.51 -4.00 -2.19
N VAL A 17 3.68 -3.99 -1.14
CA VAL A 17 2.81 -2.87 -0.74
C VAL A 17 3.33 -2.26 0.55
N TYR A 18 3.55 -0.96 0.59
CA TYR A 18 4.15 -0.28 1.73
C TYR A 18 3.54 1.09 2.00
N ASN A 19 3.77 1.58 3.21
CA ASN A 19 3.44 2.95 3.56
C ASN A 19 4.47 3.92 3.01
N ASP A 20 3.99 5.02 2.45
CA ASP A 20 4.81 6.14 2.01
C ASP A 20 4.37 7.43 2.73
N GLY A 21 5.29 8.39 2.73
CA GLY A 21 5.17 9.69 3.35
C GLY A 21 6.30 10.02 4.33
N PRO A 22 6.34 11.28 4.79
CA PRO A 22 7.37 11.77 5.69
C PRO A 22 7.32 11.02 7.03
N ALA A 23 8.34 11.24 7.87
CA ALA A 23 8.36 10.71 9.23
C ALA A 23 7.06 11.04 9.99
N GLN A 24 6.71 10.27 11.03
CA GLN A 24 5.38 10.27 11.69
C GLN A 24 4.86 11.66 12.17
N ARG A 25 5.74 12.66 12.27
CA ARG A 25 5.41 14.06 12.60
C ARG A 25 5.89 15.08 11.55
N GLY A 26 6.64 14.65 10.54
CA GLY A 26 7.12 15.51 9.46
C GLY A 26 5.98 15.84 8.51
N LYS A 27 5.83 17.10 8.14
CA LYS A 27 4.92 17.55 7.07
C LYS A 27 5.75 17.86 5.83
N ALA A 28 5.20 17.58 4.65
CA ALA A 28 5.84 17.83 3.36
C ALA A 28 4.76 18.15 2.30
N PRO A 29 5.11 18.76 1.15
CA PRO A 29 4.18 18.91 0.04
C PRO A 29 3.50 17.58 -0.31
N GLY A 30 2.16 17.56 -0.43
CA GLY A 30 1.37 16.32 -0.62
C GLY A 30 1.08 15.51 0.66
N PHE A 31 1.67 15.89 1.80
CA PHE A 31 1.52 15.21 3.09
C PHE A 31 1.08 16.20 4.19
N PRO A 32 -0.12 16.79 4.08
CA PRO A 32 -0.56 17.87 4.98
C PRO A 32 -0.61 17.45 6.46
N ASN A 33 -0.83 16.15 6.70
CA ASN A 33 -1.01 15.58 8.03
C ASN A 33 0.20 14.75 8.50
N GLY A 34 1.27 14.73 7.70
CA GLY A 34 2.50 14.00 7.95
C GLY A 34 2.33 12.48 8.14
N GLY A 35 3.46 11.79 8.32
CA GLY A 35 3.47 10.35 8.52
C GLY A 35 2.99 9.54 7.30
N ARG A 36 2.40 8.38 7.59
CA ARG A 36 2.00 7.36 6.63
C ARG A 36 0.67 7.72 5.95
N THR A 37 0.66 8.64 4.98
CA THR A 37 -0.61 9.11 4.38
C THR A 37 -1.00 8.36 3.11
N SER A 38 -0.11 7.54 2.56
CA SER A 38 -0.35 6.74 1.36
C SER A 38 0.05 5.27 1.57
N LEU A 39 -0.56 4.43 0.75
CA LEU A 39 -0.10 3.09 0.43
C LEU A 39 0.38 3.10 -1.02
N ARG A 40 1.62 2.67 -1.22
CA ARG A 40 2.26 2.50 -2.52
C ARG A 40 2.51 1.03 -2.77
N TYR A 41 2.72 0.68 -4.03
CA TYR A 41 3.15 -0.66 -4.37
C TYR A 41 4.10 -0.68 -5.56
N LYS A 42 4.90 -1.73 -5.62
CA LYS A 42 5.72 -2.11 -6.77
C LYS A 42 5.44 -3.56 -7.12
N ILE A 43 5.57 -3.89 -8.39
CA ILE A 43 5.47 -5.27 -8.87
C ILE A 43 6.79 -5.67 -9.53
N LYS A 44 7.06 -6.98 -9.54
CA LYS A 44 8.17 -7.57 -10.30
C LYS A 44 7.62 -8.78 -11.04
N PRO A 45 7.30 -8.65 -12.34
CA PRO A 45 6.92 -9.80 -13.16
C PRO A 45 8.00 -10.88 -13.14
N ALA A 46 7.61 -12.12 -13.46
CA ALA A 46 8.54 -13.24 -13.46
C ALA A 46 9.68 -13.02 -14.47
N GLY A 47 10.92 -13.05 -13.99
CA GLY A 47 12.11 -12.83 -14.82
C GLY A 47 12.44 -11.36 -15.12
N GLU A 48 11.61 -10.42 -14.68
CA GLU A 48 11.80 -8.98 -14.94
C GLU A 48 12.31 -8.20 -13.72
N GLY A 49 12.57 -6.90 -13.92
CA GLY A 49 12.90 -5.94 -12.87
C GLY A 49 11.68 -5.49 -12.06
N TRP A 50 11.95 -4.72 -11.00
CA TRP A 50 10.87 -4.04 -10.27
C TRP A 50 10.32 -2.88 -11.11
N SER A 51 9.01 -2.71 -11.09
CA SER A 51 8.33 -1.55 -11.65
C SER A 51 8.72 -0.26 -10.92
N ASP A 52 8.38 0.88 -11.53
CA ASP A 52 8.24 2.13 -10.82
C ASP A 52 7.20 2.03 -9.69
N GLU A 53 7.26 2.98 -8.76
CA GLU A 53 6.28 3.08 -7.67
C GLU A 53 4.90 3.46 -8.22
N MET A 54 3.88 2.71 -7.80
CA MET A 54 2.48 2.99 -8.09
C MET A 54 1.70 3.33 -6.83
N THR A 55 0.59 4.05 -7.01
CA THR A 55 -0.29 4.44 -5.90
C THR A 55 -1.38 3.40 -5.70
N PHE A 56 -1.43 2.77 -4.53
CA PHE A 56 -2.55 1.92 -4.16
C PHE A 56 -3.67 2.76 -3.53
N TYR A 57 -3.33 3.61 -2.57
CA TYR A 57 -4.30 4.46 -1.88
C TYR A 57 -3.66 5.75 -1.37
N HIS A 58 -4.30 6.89 -1.60
CA HIS A 58 -3.87 8.17 -1.05
C HIS A 58 -5.07 9.11 -0.87
N ALA A 59 -5.43 9.38 0.39
CA ALA A 59 -6.59 10.20 0.73
C ALA A 59 -6.28 11.25 1.82
N GLY A 60 -5.00 11.57 2.04
CA GLY A 60 -4.59 12.54 3.06
C GLY A 60 -4.80 12.08 4.52
N ILE A 61 -5.18 10.82 4.75
CA ILE A 61 -5.41 10.21 6.07
C ILE A 61 -4.32 9.20 6.42
N LYS A 62 -4.21 8.82 7.70
CA LYS A 62 -3.20 7.86 8.16
C LYS A 62 -3.57 6.42 7.77
N ASN A 63 -2.69 5.73 7.05
CA ASN A 63 -2.87 4.34 6.60
C ASN A 63 -1.72 3.45 7.10
N SER A 64 -1.98 2.19 7.42
CA SER A 64 -0.94 1.25 7.85
C SER A 64 -1.34 -0.22 7.71
N TYR A 65 -0.33 -1.10 7.70
CA TYR A 65 -0.53 -2.55 7.80
C TYR A 65 -1.40 -3.14 6.67
N PRO A 66 -1.05 -2.90 5.39
CA PRO A 66 -1.73 -3.58 4.31
C PRO A 66 -1.55 -5.09 4.44
N THR A 67 -2.63 -5.83 4.22
CA THR A 67 -2.67 -7.28 4.08
C THR A 67 -3.47 -7.60 2.83
N LEU A 68 -2.95 -8.49 1.99
CA LEU A 68 -3.55 -8.82 0.71
C LEU A 68 -3.81 -10.33 0.64
N ALA A 69 -4.91 -10.70 0.02
CA ALA A 69 -5.27 -12.07 -0.32
C ALA A 69 -5.59 -12.15 -1.81
N GLU A 70 -4.91 -13.03 -2.54
CA GLU A 70 -5.18 -13.28 -3.94
C GLU A 70 -6.50 -14.04 -4.09
N VAL A 71 -7.36 -13.61 -5.01
CA VAL A 71 -8.65 -14.26 -5.32
C VAL A 71 -8.74 -14.78 -6.75
N ALA A 72 -7.86 -14.30 -7.62
CA ALA A 72 -7.58 -14.82 -8.96
C ALA A 72 -6.16 -14.36 -9.34
N PRO A 73 -5.51 -14.96 -10.35
CA PRO A 73 -4.14 -14.59 -10.74
C PRO A 73 -3.97 -13.07 -10.92
N GLY A 74 -3.21 -12.44 -10.02
CA GLY A 74 -2.96 -11.00 -10.00
C GLY A 74 -4.15 -10.12 -9.57
N ASP A 75 -5.26 -10.68 -9.07
CA ASP A 75 -6.38 -9.93 -8.47
C ASP A 75 -6.42 -10.17 -6.96
N PHE A 76 -6.26 -9.09 -6.20
CA PHE A 76 -6.18 -9.12 -4.74
C PHE A 76 -7.38 -8.45 -4.09
N ARG A 77 -7.79 -9.00 -2.94
CA ARG A 77 -8.58 -8.29 -1.93
C ARG A 77 -7.63 -7.80 -0.86
N CYS A 78 -7.71 -6.50 -0.58
CA CYS A 78 -6.79 -5.81 0.30
C CYS A 78 -7.55 -5.33 1.53
N VAL A 79 -6.91 -5.40 2.68
CA VAL A 79 -7.38 -4.82 3.93
C VAL A 79 -6.24 -4.05 4.60
N TRP A 80 -6.53 -2.92 5.22
CA TRP A 80 -5.55 -2.14 5.97
C TRP A 80 -6.18 -1.34 7.10
N ASP A 81 -5.38 -1.05 8.12
CA ASP A 81 -5.78 -0.10 9.14
C ASP A 81 -5.73 1.31 8.56
N SER A 82 -6.81 2.05 8.70
CA SER A 82 -6.89 3.46 8.34
C SER A 82 -7.36 4.31 9.51
N GLY A 83 -7.40 5.61 9.31
CA GLY A 83 -7.67 6.57 10.36
C GLY A 83 -8.10 7.90 9.80
N THR A 84 -7.97 8.95 10.60
CA THR A 84 -8.21 10.32 10.14
C THR A 84 -6.88 10.98 9.77
N ALA A 85 -6.95 12.28 9.44
CA ALA A 85 -5.77 13.14 9.37
C ALA A 85 -4.89 13.06 10.63
N ASN A 86 -5.54 13.03 11.81
CA ASN A 86 -4.88 13.24 13.09
C ASN A 86 -4.71 11.96 13.91
N THR A 87 -5.63 11.01 13.76
CA THR A 87 -5.67 9.80 14.59
C THR A 87 -5.52 8.55 13.72
N PRO A 88 -4.45 7.75 13.89
CA PRO A 88 -4.27 6.52 13.12
C PRO A 88 -5.17 5.39 13.66
N ARG A 89 -5.53 4.43 12.80
CA ARG A 89 -6.16 3.14 13.19
C ARG A 89 -7.50 3.29 13.89
N THR A 90 -8.37 4.15 13.37
CA THR A 90 -9.74 4.31 13.89
C THR A 90 -10.76 3.46 13.13
N HIS A 91 -10.39 2.91 11.98
CA HIS A 91 -11.26 2.05 11.16
C HIS A 91 -10.43 1.17 10.23
N ILE A 92 -11.09 0.17 9.64
CA ILE A 92 -10.51 -0.76 8.67
C ILE A 92 -11.04 -0.40 7.28
N HIS A 93 -10.15 -0.30 6.31
CA HIS A 93 -10.52 -0.15 4.91
C HIS A 93 -10.32 -1.45 4.13
N PHE A 94 -11.15 -1.62 3.10
CA PHE A 94 -11.07 -2.70 2.15
C PHE A 94 -10.87 -2.14 0.74
N GLY A 95 -10.16 -2.88 -0.10
CA GLY A 95 -9.87 -2.48 -1.46
C GLY A 95 -9.68 -3.67 -2.38
N LYS A 96 -9.64 -3.39 -3.67
CA LYS A 96 -9.30 -4.35 -4.72
C LYS A 96 -8.06 -3.85 -5.44
N LEU A 97 -7.12 -4.74 -5.72
CA LEU A 97 -5.91 -4.40 -6.46
C LEU A 97 -5.70 -5.44 -7.55
N LYS A 98 -5.80 -5.02 -8.80
CA LYS A 98 -5.48 -5.85 -9.96
C LYS A 98 -4.12 -5.45 -10.50
N LEU A 99 -3.18 -6.39 -10.52
CA LEU A 99 -1.86 -6.18 -11.09
C LEU A 99 -1.99 -6.05 -12.60
N LYS A 100 -1.40 -4.98 -13.13
CA LYS A 100 -1.20 -4.77 -14.56
C LYS A 100 0.32 -4.74 -14.76
N PRO A 101 0.87 -5.52 -15.70
CA PRO A 101 2.25 -5.35 -16.15
C PRO A 101 2.52 -3.90 -16.54
#